data_AF-A0A947FZN0-F1
#
_entry.id   AF-A0A947FZN0-F1
#
_cell.length_a   1.000
_cell.length_b   1.000
_cell.length_c   1.000
_cell.angle_alpha   90.00
_cell.angle_beta   90.00
_cell.angle_gamma   90.00
#
_symmetry.space_group_name_H-M   'P 1'
#
loop_
_entity.id
_entity.type
_entity.pdbx_description
1 polymer ?
#
loop_
_entity_poly.entity_id
_entity_poly.type
_entity_poly.pdbx_seq_one_letter_code
_entity_poly.pdbx_strand_id
1 'polypeptide(L)'
;MTTHHARWIQIGVTALVLAAVPATVRAGVGPCDAASRCPADLDGSGDVGFADLLTVIAAWGPCVGVCPADLDGSGDVGFADLLTTLSAWGPCGGVGTCAELAGSALGGFPHFTFVETFNEGSTIAIGFDPAAAHVTGVADVYVVAARTAAEWDADAALVDVRGDAQTIALDGGSIQANTFDLDESGDLGGDGGAAFGVGYDIVCDVNRNSVLDDPDVIDGRGDEAGFTVVSDTTALGPFTPVSVLYSGGSFLGQKTWYPEEIATLSPRPLVVISHGNGHQYTWYDYLQKHLASHGYVVMSHQNNTGPGIETASTTTLTNTDYLLGNLDTIGGGVLAGRIDSGRIAWIGHSRGGEGVCRAYDRMFDGDFVPDHYATSDIILISSIAPNDYLGRFQSNPHDANFHLLFGAADGDNGGWPDRESDASFHVFERAEGTRQNHYVHGADHNDFNCCGFNDFAGPAGTEIGRIEAQQVAKGTYLALLHHYAWGSEAAREFLWRQYETLRPIGVDADTIVDREYRTGPGPGVVVIDDFQGQSA
;
A
#
# COMPACT_ATOMS: atom_id res chain seq x y z
N MET A 1 14.48 -14.63 68.05
CA MET A 1 13.85 -13.30 67.92
C MET A 1 14.92 -12.32 67.50
N THR A 2 15.00 -12.00 66.21
CA THR A 2 15.61 -10.78 65.68
C THR A 2 15.24 -10.69 64.21
N THR A 3 14.39 -9.70 63.93
CA THR A 3 13.94 -9.27 62.60
C THR A 3 15.10 -8.57 61.90
N HIS A 4 15.49 -9.05 60.71
CA HIS A 4 16.31 -8.28 59.78
C HIS A 4 15.41 -7.71 58.69
N HIS A 5 15.21 -6.39 58.74
CA HIS A 5 14.66 -5.61 57.64
C HIS A 5 15.67 -5.57 56.48
N ALA A 6 15.35 -6.25 55.38
CA ALA A 6 15.95 -5.95 54.08
C ALA A 6 15.08 -4.88 53.41
N ARG A 7 15.63 -3.68 53.28
CA ARG A 7 15.08 -2.59 52.48
C ARG A 7 15.28 -2.94 51.01
N TRP A 8 14.18 -3.13 50.28
CA TRP A 8 14.20 -3.16 48.83
C TRP A 8 14.38 -1.73 48.33
N ILE A 9 15.51 -1.44 47.69
CA ILE A 9 15.68 -0.24 46.87
C ILE A 9 14.94 -0.53 45.57
N GLN A 10 13.79 0.11 45.41
CA GLN A 10 13.03 0.12 44.18
C GLN A 10 13.78 1.03 43.19
N ILE A 11 14.59 0.44 42.32
CA ILE A 11 15.11 1.14 41.14
C ILE A 11 13.96 1.16 40.14
N GLY A 12 13.16 2.22 40.19
CA GLY A 12 12.21 2.53 39.14
C GLY A 12 12.98 2.90 37.88
N VAL A 13 13.17 1.94 36.99
CA VAL A 13 13.47 2.25 35.59
C VAL A 13 12.13 2.56 34.95
N THR A 14 11.71 3.82 35.05
CA THR A 14 10.74 4.38 34.11
C THR A 14 11.45 4.37 32.76
N ALA A 15 11.29 3.29 32.00
CA ALA A 15 11.59 3.32 30.58
C ALA A 15 10.52 4.23 29.95
N LEU A 16 10.84 5.52 29.91
CA LEU A 16 10.21 6.45 29.00
C LEU A 16 10.63 5.95 27.61
N VAL A 17 9.83 5.04 27.04
CA VAL A 17 9.88 4.77 25.60
C VAL A 17 9.36 6.05 24.97
N LEU A 18 10.27 6.99 24.72
CA LEU A 18 10.09 7.95 23.65
C LEU A 18 10.05 7.08 22.40
N ALA A 19 8.86 6.69 21.96
CA ALA A 19 8.63 6.37 20.57
C ALA A 19 8.77 7.69 19.81
N ALA A 20 10.01 8.20 19.72
CA ALA A 20 10.40 9.03 18.62
C ALA A 20 10.37 8.04 17.44
N VAL A 21 9.21 7.92 16.82
CA VAL A 21 9.15 7.55 15.41
C VAL A 21 10.15 8.51 14.77
N PRO A 22 11.28 8.05 14.22
CA PRO A 22 11.93 8.90 13.26
C PRO A 22 10.86 9.04 12.19
N ALA A 23 10.22 10.20 12.12
CA ALA A 23 9.68 10.65 10.86
C ALA A 23 10.84 10.41 9.91
N THR A 24 10.71 9.38 9.07
CA THR A 24 11.59 9.21 7.95
C THR A 24 11.34 10.48 7.18
N VAL A 25 12.18 11.49 7.45
CA VAL A 25 12.34 12.61 6.55
C VAL A 25 12.80 11.88 5.30
N ARG A 26 11.87 11.65 4.37
CA ARG A 26 12.24 11.59 2.98
C ARG A 26 12.96 12.93 2.75
N ALA A 27 14.27 12.93 2.94
CA ALA A 27 15.14 13.68 2.04
C ALA A 27 15.13 12.90 0.73
N GLY A 28 13.94 12.77 0.16
CA GLY A 28 13.63 12.12 -1.08
C GLY A 28 12.69 13.10 -1.70
N VAL A 29 13.25 14.00 -2.51
CA VAL A 29 12.80 14.14 -3.90
C VAL A 29 11.33 13.74 -4.01
N GLY A 30 10.43 14.67 -3.66
CA GLY A 30 8.98 14.42 -3.73
C GLY A 30 8.57 14.01 -5.15
N PRO A 31 7.34 13.52 -5.36
CA PRO A 31 6.84 13.00 -6.65
C PRO A 31 6.87 14.00 -7.82
N CYS A 32 7.40 15.21 -7.61
CA CYS A 32 7.48 16.29 -8.56
C CYS A 32 8.88 16.56 -9.13
N ASP A 33 9.90 15.81 -8.73
CA ASP A 33 11.30 16.16 -9.02
C ASP A 33 11.82 15.77 -10.42
N ALA A 34 10.94 15.37 -11.35
CA ALA A 34 11.33 15.09 -12.75
C ALA A 34 10.90 16.17 -13.75
N ALA A 35 9.92 17.02 -13.43
CA ALA A 35 9.36 18.01 -14.35
C ALA A 35 9.71 19.47 -14.01
N SER A 36 10.28 19.73 -12.82
CA SER A 36 10.61 21.08 -12.34
C SER A 36 11.89 21.70 -12.94
N ARG A 37 12.59 20.97 -13.81
CA ARG A 37 13.70 21.51 -14.58
C ARG A 37 13.42 21.20 -16.03
N CYS A 38 13.16 22.22 -16.85
CA CYS A 38 13.45 22.09 -18.27
C CYS A 38 14.91 21.66 -18.40
N PRO A 39 15.23 20.43 -18.82
CA PRO A 39 16.63 20.03 -18.93
C PRO A 39 17.36 20.89 -19.98
N ALA A 40 16.59 21.46 -20.91
CA ALA A 40 17.04 22.39 -21.94
C ALA A 40 17.19 23.86 -21.49
N ASP A 41 16.83 24.23 -20.25
CA ASP A 41 17.18 25.53 -19.65
C ASP A 41 18.55 25.40 -18.98
N LEU A 42 19.58 25.69 -19.76
CA LEU A 42 20.98 25.47 -19.42
C LEU A 42 21.59 26.65 -18.68
N ASP A 43 20.97 27.82 -18.73
CA ASP A 43 21.40 29.01 -18.01
C ASP A 43 20.57 29.32 -16.74
N GLY A 44 19.50 28.55 -16.51
CA GLY A 44 18.65 28.62 -15.32
C GLY A 44 17.77 29.87 -15.32
N SER A 45 17.42 30.39 -16.49
CA SER A 45 16.63 31.61 -16.66
C SER A 45 15.13 31.42 -16.49
N GLY A 46 14.65 30.17 -16.54
CA GLY A 46 13.23 29.84 -16.59
C GLY A 46 12.64 29.93 -18.00
N ASP A 47 13.45 30.12 -19.05
CA ASP A 47 13.02 30.09 -20.45
C ASP A 47 14.02 29.26 -21.27
N VAL A 48 13.55 28.32 -22.10
CA VAL A 48 14.40 27.71 -23.14
C VAL A 48 14.43 28.65 -24.34
N GLY A 49 15.52 29.39 -24.46
CA GLY A 49 15.67 30.45 -25.44
C GLY A 49 16.97 30.41 -26.22
N PHE A 50 17.31 31.57 -26.76
CA PHE A 50 18.51 31.72 -27.57
C PHE A 50 19.80 31.51 -26.77
N ALA A 51 19.77 31.80 -25.46
CA ALA A 51 20.92 31.59 -24.58
C ALA A 51 21.24 30.09 -24.41
N ASP A 52 20.22 29.25 -24.23
CA ASP A 52 20.38 27.79 -24.12
C ASP A 52 20.83 27.16 -25.43
N LEU A 53 20.27 27.62 -26.55
CA LEU A 53 20.72 27.22 -27.87
C LEU A 53 22.21 27.50 -28.08
N LEU A 54 22.69 28.65 -27.63
CA LEU A 54 24.11 28.98 -27.69
C LEU A 54 24.94 28.04 -26.81
N THR A 55 24.43 27.64 -25.65
CA THR A 55 25.10 26.68 -24.77
C THR A 55 25.25 25.31 -25.44
N VAL A 56 24.21 24.80 -26.10
CA VAL A 56 24.27 23.54 -26.88
C VAL A 56 25.24 23.65 -28.05
N ILE A 57 25.18 24.73 -28.83
CA ILE A 57 26.08 24.93 -29.98
C ILE A 57 27.53 25.12 -29.53
N ALA A 58 27.77 25.78 -28.40
CA ALA A 58 29.12 25.99 -27.87
C ALA A 58 29.75 24.71 -27.31
N ALA A 59 28.93 23.78 -26.81
CA ALA A 59 29.38 22.51 -26.24
C ALA A 59 29.53 21.38 -27.28
N TRP A 60 29.31 21.65 -28.57
CA TRP A 60 29.24 20.65 -29.63
C TRP A 60 30.45 19.70 -29.69
N GLY A 61 30.18 18.39 -29.66
CA GLY A 61 31.19 17.33 -29.67
C GLY A 61 31.23 16.52 -28.38
N PRO A 62 32.30 15.73 -28.17
CA PRO A 62 32.34 14.77 -27.07
C PRO A 62 32.39 15.40 -25.69
N CYS A 63 31.59 14.84 -24.78
CA CYS A 63 31.55 15.26 -23.39
C CYS A 63 32.81 14.78 -22.66
N VAL A 64 33.52 15.72 -22.00
CA VAL A 64 34.64 15.40 -21.12
C VAL A 64 34.25 15.77 -19.68
N GLY A 65 33.68 14.80 -18.97
CA GLY A 65 33.11 15.01 -17.63
C GLY A 65 31.60 15.26 -17.65
N VAL A 66 31.08 16.01 -16.68
CA VAL A 66 29.66 16.38 -16.62
C VAL A 66 29.39 17.44 -17.69
N CYS A 67 28.47 17.16 -18.62
CA CYS A 67 28.05 18.10 -19.66
C CYS A 67 26.54 18.34 -19.56
N PRO A 68 26.11 19.50 -19.05
CA PRO A 68 24.69 19.82 -18.96
C PRO A 68 23.98 19.91 -20.31
N ALA A 69 24.72 20.14 -21.41
CA ALA A 69 24.18 20.26 -22.75
C ALA A 69 23.98 18.90 -23.48
N ASP A 70 24.36 17.79 -22.85
CA ASP A 70 24.06 16.42 -23.30
C ASP A 70 22.74 15.98 -22.67
N LEU A 71 21.66 16.33 -23.36
CA LEU A 71 20.27 16.23 -22.89
C LEU A 71 19.70 14.83 -23.07
N ASP A 72 20.26 14.02 -23.98
CA ASP A 72 19.85 12.64 -24.21
C ASP A 72 20.75 11.59 -23.53
N GLY A 73 21.83 12.03 -22.88
CA GLY A 73 22.74 11.20 -22.10
C GLY A 73 23.62 10.29 -22.95
N SER A 74 23.84 10.64 -24.22
CA SER A 74 24.60 9.84 -25.17
C SER A 74 26.12 9.91 -24.97
N GLY A 75 26.61 10.92 -24.22
CA GLY A 75 28.03 11.20 -24.03
C GLY A 75 28.63 12.15 -25.07
N ASP A 76 27.83 12.67 -26.01
CA ASP A 76 28.22 13.64 -27.04
C ASP A 76 27.13 14.73 -27.17
N VAL A 77 27.50 16.01 -27.20
CA VAL A 77 26.55 17.09 -27.55
C VAL A 77 26.46 17.21 -29.06
N GLY A 78 25.27 16.96 -29.61
CA GLY A 78 25.05 16.90 -31.04
C GLY A 78 23.64 17.28 -31.49
N PHE A 79 23.23 16.70 -32.62
CA PHE A 79 21.98 17.08 -33.27
C PHE A 79 20.74 16.64 -32.48
N ALA A 80 20.84 15.58 -31.70
CA ALA A 80 19.74 15.12 -30.84
C ALA A 80 19.47 16.13 -29.72
N ASP A 81 20.51 16.64 -29.05
CA ASP A 81 20.39 17.67 -28.02
C ASP A 81 19.85 18.98 -28.60
N LEU A 82 20.34 19.37 -29.77
CA LEU A 82 19.82 20.53 -30.49
C LEU A 82 18.32 20.40 -30.77
N LEU A 83 17.87 19.22 -31.18
CA LEU A 83 16.45 18.97 -31.43
C LEU A 83 15.66 19.02 -30.12
N THR A 84 16.18 18.48 -29.02
CA THR A 84 15.58 18.57 -27.69
C THR A 84 15.41 20.03 -27.25
N THR A 85 16.45 20.87 -27.40
CA THR A 85 16.37 22.30 -27.08
C THR A 85 15.37 23.06 -27.97
N LEU A 86 15.36 22.80 -29.28
CA LEU A 86 14.41 23.44 -30.20
C LEU A 86 12.97 22.98 -29.99
N SER A 87 12.78 21.74 -29.53
CA SER A 87 11.45 21.20 -29.23
C SER A 87 10.88 21.74 -27.91
N ALA A 88 11.75 22.18 -27.00
CA ALA A 88 11.41 22.81 -25.73
C ALA A 88 11.33 24.35 -25.81
N TRP A 89 11.41 24.95 -27.01
CA TRP A 89 11.56 26.40 -27.18
C TRP A 89 10.39 27.23 -26.65
N GLY A 90 10.70 28.24 -25.85
CA GLY A 90 9.72 29.12 -25.20
C GLY A 90 10.00 29.20 -23.70
N PRO A 91 9.10 29.83 -22.93
CA PRO A 91 9.16 29.70 -21.49
C PRO A 91 9.22 28.24 -21.13
N CYS A 92 10.11 27.91 -20.19
CA CYS A 92 9.73 26.85 -19.29
C CYS A 92 8.45 27.37 -18.69
N GLY A 93 7.31 26.80 -19.07
CA GLY A 93 6.13 27.04 -18.25
C GLY A 93 6.57 26.63 -16.87
N GLY A 94 6.91 27.59 -16.01
CA GLY A 94 7.02 27.33 -14.60
C GLY A 94 5.59 27.04 -14.21
N VAL A 95 5.27 25.76 -14.21
CA VAL A 95 3.94 25.27 -13.93
C VAL A 95 3.85 25.13 -12.43
N GLY A 96 3.89 26.26 -11.72
CA GLY A 96 3.93 26.31 -10.27
C GLY A 96 5.15 25.62 -9.64
N THR A 97 5.49 26.03 -8.42
CA THR A 97 6.40 25.28 -7.57
C THR A 97 5.67 24.04 -7.06
N CYS A 98 6.27 22.87 -7.21
CA CYS A 98 5.68 21.66 -6.67
C CYS A 98 6.04 21.48 -5.19
N ALA A 99 5.05 21.22 -4.34
CA ALA A 99 5.27 20.94 -2.92
C ALA A 99 4.13 20.07 -2.36
N GLU A 100 4.44 19.21 -1.38
CA GLU A 100 3.41 18.58 -0.56
C GLU A 100 2.67 19.67 0.22
N LEU A 101 1.34 19.64 0.17
CA LEU A 101 0.47 20.60 0.85
C LEU A 101 -0.52 19.87 1.75
N ALA A 102 -1.10 18.77 1.27
CA ALA A 102 -2.15 18.04 1.99
C ALA A 102 -1.61 17.36 3.25
N GLY A 103 -2.34 17.49 4.36
CA GLY A 103 -1.91 16.87 5.59
C GLY A 103 -2.81 17.10 6.79
N SER A 104 -2.20 17.05 7.97
CA SER A 104 -2.86 17.28 9.26
C SER A 104 -1.97 18.09 10.21
N ALA A 105 -2.59 19.06 10.90
CA ALA A 105 -1.92 19.82 11.94
C ALA A 105 -1.60 18.96 13.16
N LEU A 106 -0.43 19.17 13.77
CA LEU A 106 0.01 18.47 14.98
C LEU A 106 0.14 19.43 16.16
N GLY A 107 -0.23 18.96 17.35
CA GLY A 107 -0.13 19.75 18.59
C GLY A 107 1.30 20.05 19.06
N GLY A 108 2.31 19.45 18.44
CA GLY A 108 3.73 19.65 18.73
C GLY A 108 4.60 19.35 17.51
N PHE A 109 5.90 19.63 17.59
CA PHE A 109 6.87 19.40 16.50
C PHE A 109 6.72 18.00 15.89
N PRO A 110 6.65 17.84 14.55
CA PRO A 110 6.93 18.84 13.51
C PRO A 110 5.80 19.85 13.22
N HIS A 111 4.72 19.85 14.01
CA HIS A 111 3.55 20.75 13.93
C HIS A 111 2.63 20.57 12.73
N PHE A 112 3.09 19.86 11.70
CA PHE A 112 2.28 19.41 10.59
C PHE A 112 2.83 18.06 10.11
N THR A 113 1.95 17.17 9.64
CA THR A 113 2.34 15.96 8.92
C THR A 113 1.68 15.99 7.56
N PHE A 114 2.48 15.92 6.51
CA PHE A 114 1.99 15.69 5.16
C PHE A 114 1.54 14.23 5.05
N VAL A 115 0.37 14.02 4.44
CA VAL A 115 -0.19 12.69 4.17
C VAL A 115 -0.95 12.73 2.85
N GLU A 116 -0.92 11.62 2.12
CA GLU A 116 -1.46 11.53 0.76
C GLU A 116 -2.84 10.88 0.74
N THR A 117 -3.30 10.30 1.85
CA THR A 117 -4.55 9.53 1.89
C THR A 117 -5.48 9.99 3.01
N PHE A 118 -6.76 10.17 2.71
CA PHE A 118 -7.77 10.56 3.69
C PHE A 118 -8.99 9.65 3.58
N ASN A 119 -9.61 9.31 4.71
CA ASN A 119 -10.94 8.72 4.68
C ASN A 119 -11.96 9.80 4.30
N GLU A 120 -12.96 9.41 3.51
CA GLU A 120 -14.13 10.25 3.23
C GLU A 120 -14.74 10.81 4.52
N GLY A 121 -15.12 12.09 4.51
CA GLY A 121 -15.62 12.81 5.68
C GLY A 121 -14.54 13.32 6.65
N SER A 122 -13.25 13.10 6.38
CA SER A 122 -12.16 13.66 7.20
C SER A 122 -11.96 15.15 6.92
N THR A 123 -11.55 15.90 7.95
CA THR A 123 -10.98 17.23 7.73
C THR A 123 -9.60 17.09 7.12
N ILE A 124 -9.37 17.79 6.01
CA ILE A 124 -8.07 17.86 5.34
C ILE A 124 -7.49 19.24 5.62
N ALA A 125 -6.25 19.30 6.10
CA ALA A 125 -5.54 20.56 6.26
C ALA A 125 -4.51 20.74 5.13
N ILE A 126 -4.22 21.99 4.81
CA ILE A 126 -3.08 22.39 4.00
C ILE A 126 -2.03 23.08 4.86
N GLY A 127 -0.77 22.71 4.66
CA GLY A 127 0.38 23.31 5.33
C GLY A 127 1.36 23.85 4.31
N PHE A 128 1.73 25.13 4.43
CA PHE A 128 2.80 25.71 3.61
C PHE A 128 4.09 25.76 4.42
N ASP A 129 5.02 24.85 4.12
CA ASP A 129 6.37 24.91 4.67
C ASP A 129 7.16 26.02 3.95
N PRO A 130 7.59 27.09 4.65
CA PRO A 130 8.37 28.17 4.06
C PRO A 130 9.72 27.70 3.50
N ALA A 131 10.22 26.54 3.93
CA ALA A 131 11.42 25.92 3.39
C ALA A 131 11.19 25.20 2.06
N ALA A 132 9.95 24.74 1.79
CA ALA A 132 9.57 24.05 0.56
C ALA A 132 9.06 25.03 -0.52
N ALA A 133 8.22 25.99 -0.13
CA ALA A 133 7.74 27.05 -1.01
C ALA A 133 7.60 28.38 -0.25
N HIS A 134 8.31 29.41 -0.70
CA HIS A 134 8.25 30.73 -0.06
C HIS A 134 7.13 31.59 -0.64
N VAL A 135 5.90 31.32 -0.20
CA VAL A 135 4.71 32.09 -0.60
C VAL A 135 4.31 33.07 0.50
N THR A 136 4.01 34.31 0.12
CA THR A 136 3.51 35.35 1.02
C THR A 136 2.40 36.14 0.35
N GLY A 137 1.47 36.69 1.14
CA GLY A 137 0.35 37.47 0.63
C GLY A 137 -0.97 36.69 0.63
N VAL A 138 -1.90 37.14 -0.20
CA VAL A 138 -3.23 36.52 -0.33
C VAL A 138 -3.25 35.65 -1.57
N ALA A 139 -3.63 34.39 -1.42
CA ALA A 139 -3.72 33.39 -2.48
C ALA A 139 -5.08 32.70 -2.44
N ASP A 140 -5.49 32.11 -3.57
CA ASP A 140 -6.72 31.31 -3.67
C ASP A 140 -6.34 29.83 -3.80
N VAL A 141 -6.82 28.98 -2.90
CA VAL A 141 -6.54 27.55 -2.92
C VAL A 141 -7.67 26.80 -3.61
N TYR A 142 -7.30 26.10 -4.67
CA TYR A 142 -8.14 25.21 -5.45
C TYR A 142 -7.92 23.76 -5.05
N VAL A 143 -8.99 23.00 -4.93
CA VAL A 143 -8.95 21.53 -4.99
C VAL A 143 -9.54 21.13 -6.33
N VAL A 144 -8.78 20.40 -7.15
CA VAL A 144 -9.23 19.93 -8.46
C VAL A 144 -9.23 18.41 -8.49
N ALA A 145 -10.00 17.80 -9.41
CA ALA A 145 -9.84 16.38 -9.70
C ALA A 145 -8.41 16.14 -10.21
N ALA A 146 -7.76 15.08 -9.72
CA ALA A 146 -6.38 14.80 -10.09
C ALA A 146 -6.21 14.66 -11.60
N ARG A 147 -5.12 15.22 -12.12
CA ARG A 147 -4.78 15.17 -13.54
C ARG A 147 -3.39 14.59 -13.72
N THR A 148 -3.20 13.83 -14.79
CA THR A 148 -1.87 13.41 -15.23
C THR A 148 -1.02 14.61 -15.64
N ALA A 149 0.30 14.43 -15.69
CA ALA A 149 1.21 15.52 -16.08
C ALA A 149 0.86 16.09 -17.46
N ALA A 150 0.46 15.22 -18.40
CA ALA A 150 0.05 15.58 -19.76
C ALA A 150 -1.31 16.30 -19.82
N GLU A 151 -2.23 15.99 -18.92
CA GLU A 151 -3.51 16.71 -18.81
C GLU A 151 -3.31 18.12 -18.26
N TRP A 152 -2.42 18.28 -17.27
CA TRP A 152 -1.98 19.58 -16.79
C TRP A 152 -1.28 20.42 -17.87
N ASP A 153 -0.43 19.81 -18.69
CA ASP A 153 0.21 20.49 -19.84
C ASP A 153 -0.81 20.93 -20.90
N ALA A 154 -1.89 20.18 -21.06
CA ALA A 154 -2.93 20.45 -22.05
C ALA A 154 -3.92 21.53 -21.60
N ASP A 155 -4.23 21.58 -20.30
CA ASP A 155 -5.18 22.51 -19.72
C ASP A 155 -4.79 22.90 -18.27
N ALA A 156 -4.35 24.14 -18.10
CA ALA A 156 -3.99 24.72 -16.81
C ALA A 156 -5.17 25.38 -16.09
N ALA A 157 -6.39 25.36 -16.65
CA ALA A 157 -7.53 26.04 -16.04
C ALA A 157 -7.95 25.37 -14.72
N LEU A 158 -8.13 26.21 -13.69
CA LEU A 158 -8.52 25.79 -12.35
C LEU A 158 -10.04 25.84 -12.20
N VAL A 159 -10.63 24.69 -11.86
CA VAL A 159 -12.05 24.54 -11.57
C VAL A 159 -12.17 23.76 -10.27
N ASP A 160 -12.53 24.45 -9.19
CA ASP A 160 -12.60 23.84 -7.87
C ASP A 160 -13.75 22.82 -7.79
N VAL A 161 -13.47 21.61 -7.33
CA VAL A 161 -14.48 20.54 -7.16
C VAL A 161 -15.49 20.84 -6.06
N ARG A 162 -15.15 21.75 -5.14
CA ARG A 162 -16.01 22.24 -4.05
C ARG A 162 -16.91 23.39 -4.50
N GLY A 163 -16.60 24.02 -5.65
CA GLY A 163 -17.41 25.05 -6.28
C GLY A 163 -16.70 26.40 -6.35
N ASP A 164 -16.17 26.90 -5.23
CA ASP A 164 -15.41 28.15 -5.15
C ASP A 164 -14.04 27.90 -4.48
N ALA A 165 -13.00 28.60 -4.94
CA ALA A 165 -11.68 28.53 -4.33
C ALA A 165 -11.64 29.19 -2.94
N GLN A 166 -10.80 28.66 -2.07
CA GLN A 166 -10.66 29.14 -0.69
C GLN A 166 -9.56 30.20 -0.60
N THR A 167 -9.90 31.45 -0.31
CA THR A 167 -8.91 32.51 -0.12
C THR A 167 -8.21 32.37 1.24
N ILE A 168 -6.87 32.33 1.22
CA ILE A 168 -6.01 32.30 2.42
C ILE A 168 -5.06 33.50 2.46
N ALA A 169 -4.50 33.77 3.65
CA ALA A 169 -3.49 34.82 3.84
C ALA A 169 -2.23 34.22 4.48
N LEU A 170 -1.16 34.19 3.69
CA LEU A 170 0.16 33.65 4.04
C LEU A 170 1.07 34.78 4.51
N ASP A 171 1.66 34.65 5.70
CA ASP A 171 2.51 35.71 6.27
C ASP A 171 4.02 35.45 6.11
N GLY A 172 4.41 34.37 5.43
CA GLY A 172 5.80 33.94 5.25
C GLY A 172 6.48 33.48 6.54
N GLY A 173 5.70 33.34 7.62
CA GLY A 173 6.11 32.91 8.95
C GLY A 173 6.29 31.40 9.03
N SER A 174 5.97 30.79 10.16
CA SER A 174 6.19 29.34 10.37
C SER A 174 5.06 28.49 9.76
N ILE A 175 5.26 27.18 9.60
CA ILE A 175 4.21 26.26 9.12
C ILE A 175 2.92 26.34 9.94
N GLN A 176 3.02 26.58 11.25
CA GLN A 176 1.87 26.77 12.14
C GLN A 176 1.04 28.01 11.82
N ALA A 177 1.68 29.07 11.30
CA ALA A 177 0.99 30.29 10.89
C ALA A 177 0.36 30.12 9.50
N ASN A 178 0.91 29.21 8.69
CA ASN A 178 0.48 28.90 7.34
C ASN A 178 -0.16 27.51 7.24
N THR A 179 -0.94 27.13 8.25
CA THR A 179 -1.77 25.91 8.24
C THR A 179 -3.24 26.31 8.25
N PHE A 180 -4.02 25.74 7.32
CA PHE A 180 -5.43 26.03 7.16
C PHE A 180 -6.21 24.73 6.94
N ASP A 181 -7.40 24.61 7.53
CA ASP A 181 -8.31 23.53 7.16
C ASP A 181 -8.91 23.85 5.78
N LEU A 182 -8.94 22.87 4.89
CA LEU A 182 -9.63 23.00 3.61
C LEU A 182 -11.13 23.04 3.85
N ASP A 183 -11.75 24.14 3.42
CA ASP A 183 -13.20 24.29 3.42
C ASP A 183 -13.82 23.15 2.61
N GLU A 184 -14.94 22.61 3.10
CA GLU A 184 -15.72 21.55 2.44
C GLU A 184 -14.95 20.25 2.13
N SER A 185 -13.76 20.05 2.75
CA SER A 185 -12.96 18.82 2.58
C SER A 185 -13.72 17.54 2.97
N GLY A 186 -14.64 17.63 3.93
CA GLY A 186 -15.50 16.51 4.33
C GLY A 186 -16.54 16.08 3.29
N ASP A 187 -16.79 16.91 2.26
CA ASP A 187 -17.74 16.62 1.17
C ASP A 187 -17.04 16.04 -0.07
N LEU A 188 -15.70 15.93 -0.07
CA LEU A 188 -14.95 15.27 -1.13
C LEU A 188 -15.26 13.77 -1.16
N GLY A 189 -15.65 13.27 -2.33
CA GLY A 189 -16.08 11.88 -2.50
C GLY A 189 -14.91 10.90 -2.54
N GLY A 190 -15.06 9.76 -1.85
CA GLY A 190 -14.03 8.71 -1.81
C GLY A 190 -14.31 7.48 -2.69
N ASP A 191 -15.42 7.46 -3.43
CA ASP A 191 -15.82 6.32 -4.27
C ASP A 191 -15.13 6.37 -5.65
N GLY A 192 -13.97 5.70 -5.73
CA GLY A 192 -13.20 5.54 -6.97
C GLY A 192 -13.74 4.43 -7.91
N GLY A 193 -14.89 3.83 -7.60
CA GLY A 193 -15.39 2.65 -8.30
C GLY A 193 -14.39 1.48 -8.19
N ALA A 194 -13.68 1.18 -9.28
CA ALA A 194 -12.69 0.11 -9.30
C ALA A 194 -11.31 0.55 -8.78
N ALA A 195 -11.06 1.87 -8.68
CA ALA A 195 -9.89 2.42 -8.03
C ALA A 195 -10.06 2.38 -6.51
N PHE A 196 -8.95 2.45 -5.76
CA PHE A 196 -8.99 2.38 -4.30
C PHE A 196 -9.58 3.65 -3.65
N GLY A 197 -9.55 4.77 -4.36
CA GLY A 197 -10.11 6.06 -3.94
C GLY A 197 -10.15 7.03 -5.11
N VAL A 198 -10.51 8.28 -4.83
CA VAL A 198 -10.55 9.39 -5.79
C VAL A 198 -9.36 10.31 -5.53
N GLY A 199 -8.54 10.54 -6.56
CA GLY A 199 -7.40 11.45 -6.49
C GLY A 199 -7.83 12.90 -6.72
N TYR A 200 -7.18 13.81 -5.98
CA TYR A 200 -7.32 15.25 -6.06
C TYR A 200 -5.96 15.93 -6.05
N ASP A 201 -5.86 17.06 -6.74
CA ASP A 201 -4.68 17.94 -6.70
C ASP A 201 -5.03 19.24 -5.96
N ILE A 202 -4.04 19.82 -5.29
CA ILE A 202 -4.19 21.12 -4.61
C ILE A 202 -3.36 22.14 -5.36
N VAL A 203 -3.98 23.25 -5.76
CA VAL A 203 -3.28 24.38 -6.37
C VAL A 203 -3.48 25.62 -5.51
N CYS A 204 -2.40 26.17 -4.99
CA CYS A 204 -2.36 27.51 -4.41
C CYS A 204 -2.07 28.51 -5.53
N ASP A 205 -3.13 29.14 -6.04
CA ASP A 205 -3.07 30.20 -7.05
C ASP A 205 -2.64 31.51 -6.37
N VAL A 206 -1.36 31.83 -6.51
CA VAL A 206 -0.71 32.95 -5.81
C VAL A 206 -1.00 34.27 -6.50
N ASN A 207 -1.12 34.26 -7.83
CA ASN A 207 -1.36 35.46 -8.61
C ASN A 207 -2.87 35.76 -8.82
N ARG A 208 -3.73 34.81 -8.46
CA ARG A 208 -5.20 34.87 -8.47
C ARG A 208 -5.79 35.04 -9.86
N ASN A 209 -5.24 34.33 -10.84
CA ASN A 209 -5.67 34.38 -12.24
C ASN A 209 -6.55 33.17 -12.65
N SER A 210 -6.76 32.20 -11.75
CA SER A 210 -7.50 30.95 -11.97
C SER A 210 -6.88 30.00 -13.02
N VAL A 211 -5.57 30.07 -13.21
CA VAL A 211 -4.78 29.25 -14.13
C VAL A 211 -3.51 28.81 -13.42
N LEU A 212 -3.18 27.52 -13.46
CA LEU A 212 -1.90 27.04 -12.93
C LEU A 212 -0.74 27.59 -13.76
N ASP A 213 -0.04 28.58 -13.23
CA ASP A 213 1.18 29.15 -13.81
C ASP A 213 2.10 29.73 -12.72
N ASP A 214 3.26 30.27 -13.09
CA ASP A 214 4.12 30.91 -12.10
C ASP A 214 3.43 32.16 -11.50
N PRO A 215 3.44 32.36 -10.16
CA PRO A 215 4.27 31.68 -9.17
C PRO A 215 3.49 30.71 -8.26
N ASP A 216 2.51 29.99 -8.80
CA ASP A 216 1.62 29.11 -8.04
C ASP A 216 2.35 27.97 -7.33
N VAL A 217 1.66 27.28 -6.42
CA VAL A 217 2.18 26.06 -5.80
C VAL A 217 1.21 24.92 -6.03
N ILE A 218 1.70 23.76 -6.45
CA ILE A 218 0.86 22.58 -6.71
C ILE A 218 1.34 21.35 -5.95
N ASP A 219 0.37 20.63 -5.39
CA ASP A 219 0.49 19.26 -4.88
C ASP A 219 -0.28 18.35 -5.86
N GLY A 220 0.41 17.42 -6.53
CA GLY A 220 -0.17 16.57 -7.58
C GLY A 220 0.13 16.97 -9.03
N ARG A 221 1.31 17.52 -9.32
CA ARG A 221 1.68 17.92 -10.70
C ARG A 221 2.11 16.75 -11.60
N GLY A 222 2.56 15.66 -10.99
CA GLY A 222 3.01 14.45 -11.67
C GLY A 222 1.84 13.60 -12.20
N ASP A 223 2.09 12.31 -12.41
CA ASP A 223 1.01 11.35 -12.70
C ASP A 223 0.33 10.82 -11.43
N GLU A 224 0.84 11.22 -10.26
CA GLU A 224 0.27 10.92 -8.94
C GLU A 224 -0.53 12.13 -8.45
N ALA A 225 -1.69 11.85 -7.85
CA ALA A 225 -2.54 12.86 -7.23
C ALA A 225 -1.84 13.50 -6.02
N GLY A 226 -2.13 14.76 -5.73
CA GLY A 226 -1.63 15.41 -4.51
C GLY A 226 -2.15 14.74 -3.23
N PHE A 227 -3.41 14.33 -3.24
CA PHE A 227 -3.96 13.43 -2.23
C PHE A 227 -5.11 12.58 -2.77
N THR A 228 -5.47 11.53 -2.05
CA THR A 228 -6.56 10.61 -2.39
C THR A 228 -7.57 10.54 -1.24
N VAL A 229 -8.86 10.65 -1.57
CA VAL A 229 -9.95 10.37 -0.63
C VAL A 229 -10.45 8.95 -0.85
N VAL A 230 -10.63 8.21 0.24
CA VAL A 230 -10.96 6.79 0.24
C VAL A 230 -12.28 6.57 0.96
N SER A 231 -13.24 5.95 0.27
CA SER A 231 -14.51 5.51 0.83
C SER A 231 -14.32 4.31 1.79
N ASP A 232 -15.41 3.80 2.37
CA ASP A 232 -15.32 2.68 3.33
C ASP A 232 -14.79 1.40 2.66
N THR A 233 -13.51 1.11 2.89
CA THR A 233 -12.81 -0.09 2.39
C THR A 233 -13.33 -1.40 2.95
N THR A 234 -14.27 -1.40 3.91
CA THR A 234 -14.95 -2.61 4.40
C THR A 234 -16.25 -2.92 3.65
N ALA A 235 -16.75 -1.94 2.90
CA ALA A 235 -17.96 -2.06 2.09
C ALA A 235 -17.73 -2.92 0.84
N LEU A 236 -18.82 -3.37 0.21
CA LEU A 236 -18.73 -4.02 -1.10
C LEU A 236 -18.35 -2.98 -2.15
N GLY A 237 -17.50 -3.37 -3.09
CA GLY A 237 -17.13 -2.55 -4.24
C GLY A 237 -18.23 -2.49 -5.30
N PRO A 238 -17.94 -1.87 -6.46
CA PRO A 238 -18.94 -1.54 -7.47
C PRO A 238 -19.44 -2.76 -8.27
N PHE A 239 -18.74 -3.90 -8.21
CA PHE A 239 -19.08 -5.08 -9.00
C PHE A 239 -20.00 -6.02 -8.26
N THR A 240 -20.87 -6.72 -8.99
CA THR A 240 -21.80 -7.68 -8.39
C THR A 240 -21.10 -9.02 -8.17
N PRO A 241 -20.85 -9.48 -6.92
CA PRO A 241 -20.13 -10.73 -6.70
C PRO A 241 -21.06 -11.94 -6.94
N VAL A 242 -20.66 -12.84 -7.83
CA VAL A 242 -21.30 -14.14 -8.08
C VAL A 242 -20.32 -15.28 -7.80
N SER A 243 -20.81 -16.52 -7.65
CA SER A 243 -19.94 -17.67 -7.38
C SER A 243 -20.26 -18.92 -8.17
N VAL A 244 -19.24 -19.75 -8.34
CA VAL A 244 -19.34 -21.12 -8.84
C VAL A 244 -18.72 -22.08 -7.82
N LEU A 245 -19.41 -23.20 -7.57
CA LEU A 245 -18.86 -24.34 -6.86
C LEU A 245 -18.50 -25.41 -7.88
N TYR A 246 -17.25 -25.87 -7.86
CA TYR A 246 -16.73 -26.86 -8.79
C TYR A 246 -15.88 -27.90 -8.06
N SER A 247 -15.77 -29.11 -8.60
CA SER A 247 -14.81 -30.09 -8.10
C SER A 247 -14.21 -30.91 -9.24
N GLY A 248 -12.88 -30.95 -9.29
CA GLY A 248 -12.12 -31.85 -10.17
C GLY A 248 -11.95 -33.26 -9.60
N GLY A 249 -12.54 -33.56 -8.44
CA GLY A 249 -12.36 -34.82 -7.72
C GLY A 249 -11.72 -34.62 -6.34
N SER A 250 -10.99 -35.62 -5.88
CA SER A 250 -10.42 -35.66 -4.52
C SER A 250 -9.46 -34.49 -4.28
N PHE A 251 -9.76 -33.68 -3.27
CA PHE A 251 -9.00 -32.47 -2.90
C PHE A 251 -8.89 -31.40 -4.00
N LEU A 252 -9.78 -31.45 -5.00
CA LEU A 252 -9.91 -30.44 -6.06
C LEU A 252 -11.27 -29.73 -5.99
N GLY A 253 -11.89 -29.69 -4.80
CA GLY A 253 -13.10 -28.90 -4.55
C GLY A 253 -12.74 -27.42 -4.46
N GLN A 254 -13.46 -26.57 -5.19
CA GLN A 254 -13.18 -25.14 -5.31
C GLN A 254 -14.48 -24.35 -5.23
N LYS A 255 -14.48 -23.26 -4.45
CA LYS A 255 -15.52 -22.25 -4.48
C LYS A 255 -14.90 -20.95 -4.97
N THR A 256 -15.34 -20.47 -6.12
CA THR A 256 -14.76 -19.29 -6.76
C THR A 256 -15.79 -18.17 -6.84
N TRP A 257 -15.48 -17.03 -6.25
CA TRP A 257 -16.23 -15.78 -6.37
C TRP A 257 -15.57 -14.86 -7.39
N TYR A 258 -16.37 -14.15 -8.19
CA TYR A 258 -15.90 -13.23 -9.22
C TYR A 258 -16.99 -12.18 -9.56
N PRO A 259 -16.63 -11.04 -10.17
CA PRO A 259 -17.60 -10.07 -10.71
C PRO A 259 -18.57 -10.71 -11.72
N GLU A 260 -19.87 -10.45 -11.63
CA GLU A 260 -20.83 -10.83 -12.68
C GLU A 260 -20.43 -10.20 -14.03
N GLU A 261 -19.83 -9.01 -13.97
CA GLU A 261 -19.37 -8.21 -15.09
C GLU A 261 -18.05 -8.73 -15.72
N ILE A 262 -17.49 -9.85 -15.24
CA ILE A 262 -16.15 -10.35 -15.62
C ILE A 262 -15.89 -10.42 -17.14
N ALA A 263 -16.93 -10.60 -17.96
CA ALA A 263 -16.82 -10.66 -19.42
C ALA A 263 -16.42 -9.33 -20.09
N THR A 264 -16.70 -8.18 -19.46
CA THR A 264 -16.37 -6.84 -19.98
C THR A 264 -15.13 -6.23 -19.33
N LEU A 265 -14.67 -6.84 -18.25
CA LEU A 265 -13.49 -6.41 -17.53
C LEU A 265 -12.20 -6.92 -18.20
N SER A 266 -11.10 -6.19 -17.97
CA SER A 266 -9.76 -6.73 -18.20
C SER A 266 -9.52 -7.96 -17.31
N PRO A 267 -8.57 -8.86 -17.67
CA PRO A 267 -8.20 -9.99 -16.83
C PRO A 267 -7.91 -9.57 -15.39
N ARG A 268 -8.46 -10.32 -14.44
CA ARG A 268 -8.46 -9.97 -13.01
C ARG A 268 -7.43 -10.77 -12.22
N PRO A 269 -6.76 -10.15 -11.23
CA PRO A 269 -5.88 -10.87 -10.33
C PRO A 269 -6.60 -12.02 -9.61
N LEU A 270 -5.85 -13.09 -9.37
CA LEU A 270 -6.35 -14.28 -8.67
C LEU A 270 -5.96 -14.24 -7.19
N VAL A 271 -6.92 -14.48 -6.31
CA VAL A 271 -6.69 -14.69 -4.88
C VAL A 271 -7.07 -16.13 -4.54
N VAL A 272 -6.14 -16.89 -3.95
CA VAL A 272 -6.35 -18.28 -3.54
C VAL A 272 -6.37 -18.37 -2.01
N ILE A 273 -7.44 -18.95 -1.44
CA ILE A 273 -7.60 -19.13 0.00
C ILE A 273 -7.47 -20.63 0.37
N SER A 274 -6.49 -20.94 1.21
CA SER A 274 -6.17 -22.27 1.72
C SER A 274 -6.59 -22.38 3.19
N HIS A 275 -7.61 -23.20 3.49
CA HIS A 275 -8.21 -23.25 4.83
C HIS A 275 -7.38 -24.05 5.84
N GLY A 276 -7.65 -23.83 7.14
CA GLY A 276 -7.03 -24.53 8.27
C GLY A 276 -7.58 -25.92 8.56
N ASN A 277 -6.99 -26.59 9.54
CA ASN A 277 -7.45 -27.90 9.97
C ASN A 277 -8.79 -27.82 10.71
N GLY A 278 -9.75 -28.66 10.34
CA GLY A 278 -11.11 -28.57 10.90
C GLY A 278 -11.97 -27.45 10.31
N HIS A 279 -11.40 -26.61 9.43
CA HIS A 279 -12.15 -25.63 8.65
C HIS A 279 -12.68 -26.24 7.35
N GLN A 280 -13.56 -25.51 6.67
CA GLN A 280 -14.00 -25.82 5.31
C GLN A 280 -13.67 -24.68 4.35
N TYR A 281 -13.30 -25.02 3.12
CA TYR A 281 -13.03 -24.04 2.07
C TYR A 281 -14.22 -23.11 1.76
N THR A 282 -15.44 -23.54 2.03
CA THR A 282 -16.65 -22.74 1.80
C THR A 282 -16.93 -21.68 2.87
N TRP A 283 -16.07 -21.54 3.89
CA TRP A 283 -16.30 -20.67 5.04
C TRP A 283 -15.78 -19.23 4.90
N TYR A 284 -15.18 -18.89 3.76
CA TYR A 284 -14.51 -17.61 3.53
C TYR A 284 -15.35 -16.62 2.72
N ASP A 285 -16.67 -16.86 2.59
CA ASP A 285 -17.57 -16.01 1.80
C ASP A 285 -17.50 -14.53 2.16
N TYR A 286 -17.25 -14.18 3.42
CA TYR A 286 -17.16 -12.78 3.85
C TYR A 286 -16.04 -12.03 3.11
N LEU A 287 -14.88 -12.68 2.93
CA LEU A 287 -13.72 -12.13 2.26
C LEU A 287 -13.81 -12.34 0.75
N GLN A 288 -14.25 -13.51 0.31
CA GLN A 288 -14.40 -13.82 -1.12
C GLN A 288 -15.40 -12.90 -1.82
N LYS A 289 -16.56 -12.64 -1.20
CA LYS A 289 -17.57 -11.71 -1.74
C LYS A 289 -17.06 -10.28 -1.78
N HIS A 290 -16.40 -9.86 -0.71
CA HIS A 290 -15.84 -8.52 -0.59
C HIS A 290 -14.80 -8.26 -1.69
N LEU A 291 -13.77 -9.10 -1.78
CA LEU A 291 -12.75 -8.95 -2.82
C LEU A 291 -13.32 -9.14 -4.24
N ALA A 292 -14.26 -10.07 -4.47
CA ALA A 292 -14.91 -10.18 -5.77
C ALA A 292 -15.68 -8.91 -6.17
N SER A 293 -16.34 -8.23 -5.23
CA SER A 293 -17.00 -6.95 -5.49
C SER A 293 -16.03 -5.80 -5.82
N HIS A 294 -14.75 -5.96 -5.48
CA HIS A 294 -13.65 -5.04 -5.82
C HIS A 294 -12.84 -5.48 -7.05
N GLY A 295 -13.34 -6.47 -7.81
CA GLY A 295 -12.77 -6.82 -9.11
C GLY A 295 -11.72 -7.93 -9.07
N TYR A 296 -11.66 -8.75 -8.02
CA TYR A 296 -10.77 -9.91 -7.93
C TYR A 296 -11.50 -11.21 -8.29
N VAL A 297 -10.78 -12.21 -8.79
CA VAL A 297 -11.26 -13.60 -8.84
C VAL A 297 -10.73 -14.32 -7.61
N VAL A 298 -11.62 -14.81 -6.74
CA VAL A 298 -11.24 -15.33 -5.42
C VAL A 298 -11.68 -16.78 -5.27
N MET A 299 -10.72 -17.69 -5.29
CA MET A 299 -10.96 -19.12 -5.17
C MET A 299 -10.53 -19.60 -3.78
N SER A 300 -11.41 -20.31 -3.07
CA SER A 300 -11.04 -21.11 -1.92
C SER A 300 -11.09 -22.59 -2.27
N HIS A 301 -10.11 -23.37 -1.81
CA HIS A 301 -9.99 -24.79 -2.20
C HIS A 301 -10.07 -25.74 -1.00
N GLN A 302 -10.56 -26.95 -1.26
CA GLN A 302 -10.46 -28.07 -0.34
C GLN A 302 -8.98 -28.35 -0.06
N ASN A 303 -8.59 -28.28 1.20
CA ASN A 303 -7.21 -28.38 1.65
C ASN A 303 -6.98 -29.68 2.41
N ASN A 304 -5.90 -30.40 2.11
CA ASN A 304 -5.58 -31.65 2.78
C ASN A 304 -4.69 -31.39 4.01
N THR A 305 -5.30 -30.94 5.11
CA THR A 305 -4.58 -30.49 6.31
C THR A 305 -4.25 -31.61 7.30
N GLY A 306 -4.97 -32.74 7.23
CA GLY A 306 -4.90 -33.82 8.22
C GLY A 306 -3.53 -34.51 8.31
N PRO A 307 -2.89 -34.87 7.18
CA PRO A 307 -1.54 -35.44 7.17
C PRO A 307 -0.44 -34.44 7.54
N GLY A 308 -0.69 -33.13 7.41
CA GLY A 308 0.23 -32.07 7.80
C GLY A 308 0.47 -31.04 6.69
N ILE A 309 1.52 -30.24 6.87
CA ILE A 309 1.82 -29.06 6.04
C ILE A 309 2.26 -29.44 4.63
N GLU A 310 2.94 -30.59 4.46
CA GLU A 310 3.35 -31.07 3.12
C GLU A 310 2.14 -31.36 2.22
N THR A 311 1.06 -31.93 2.77
CA THR A 311 -0.16 -32.15 1.99
C THR A 311 -0.99 -30.88 1.83
N ALA A 312 -0.99 -29.98 2.83
CA ALA A 312 -1.66 -28.69 2.73
C ALA A 312 -1.05 -27.81 1.61
N SER A 313 0.29 -27.69 1.60
CA SER A 313 1.02 -26.98 0.53
C SER A 313 0.80 -27.62 -0.84
N THR A 314 0.81 -28.96 -0.92
CA THR A 314 0.51 -29.69 -2.15
C THR A 314 -0.86 -29.31 -2.70
N THR A 315 -1.90 -29.22 -1.86
CA THR A 315 -3.23 -28.83 -2.33
C THR A 315 -3.35 -27.36 -2.70
N THR A 316 -2.57 -26.45 -2.10
CA THR A 316 -2.48 -25.06 -2.58
C THR A 316 -1.89 -24.99 -3.98
N LEU A 317 -0.77 -25.68 -4.21
CA LEU A 317 -0.10 -25.75 -5.51
C LEU A 317 -1.02 -26.35 -6.59
N THR A 318 -1.55 -27.54 -6.34
CA THR A 318 -2.35 -28.26 -7.33
C THR A 318 -3.70 -27.64 -7.60
N ASN A 319 -4.35 -26.97 -6.62
CA ASN A 319 -5.61 -26.28 -6.88
C ASN A 319 -5.43 -24.99 -7.67
N THR A 320 -4.34 -24.24 -7.41
CA THR A 320 -3.98 -23.06 -8.20
C THR A 320 -3.75 -23.47 -9.66
N ASP A 321 -2.90 -24.47 -9.87
CA ASP A 321 -2.57 -24.99 -11.21
C ASP A 321 -3.80 -25.58 -11.92
N TYR A 322 -4.60 -26.36 -11.19
CA TYR A 322 -5.82 -26.97 -11.73
C TYR A 322 -6.85 -25.91 -12.16
N LEU A 323 -7.07 -24.85 -11.38
CA LEU A 323 -7.99 -23.77 -11.74
C LEU A 323 -7.57 -23.15 -13.08
N LEU A 324 -6.30 -22.76 -13.19
CA LEU A 324 -5.75 -22.11 -14.38
C LEU A 324 -5.76 -23.02 -15.61
N GLY A 325 -5.51 -24.32 -15.44
CA GLY A 325 -5.57 -25.31 -16.52
C GLY A 325 -6.98 -25.73 -16.96
N ASN A 326 -8.04 -25.36 -16.23
CA ASN A 326 -9.41 -25.83 -16.48
C ASN A 326 -10.44 -24.69 -16.61
N LEU A 327 -10.01 -23.47 -16.92
CA LEU A 327 -10.89 -22.31 -17.04
C LEU A 327 -12.00 -22.48 -18.09
N ASP A 328 -11.76 -23.25 -19.16
CA ASP A 328 -12.76 -23.56 -20.20
C ASP A 328 -13.91 -24.45 -19.71
N THR A 329 -13.71 -25.17 -18.60
CA THR A 329 -14.71 -26.11 -18.04
C THR A 329 -15.39 -25.53 -16.80
N ILE A 330 -14.65 -24.85 -15.94
CA ILE A 330 -15.16 -24.32 -14.68
C ILE A 330 -16.22 -23.25 -14.96
N GLY A 331 -17.39 -23.39 -14.35
CA GLY A 331 -18.52 -22.47 -14.56
C GLY A 331 -19.01 -22.39 -16.01
N GLY A 332 -18.77 -23.44 -16.81
CA GLY A 332 -19.10 -23.44 -18.23
C GLY A 332 -18.21 -22.53 -19.09
N GLY A 333 -16.97 -22.27 -18.65
CA GLY A 333 -16.02 -21.45 -19.40
C GLY A 333 -16.07 -19.96 -19.06
N VAL A 334 -16.84 -19.55 -18.04
CA VAL A 334 -17.06 -18.13 -17.71
C VAL A 334 -15.78 -17.39 -17.34
N LEU A 335 -14.75 -18.09 -16.85
CA LEU A 335 -13.46 -17.54 -16.46
C LEU A 335 -12.37 -17.66 -17.54
N ALA A 336 -12.67 -18.28 -18.69
CA ALA A 336 -11.70 -18.48 -19.77
C ALA A 336 -11.16 -17.14 -20.31
N GLY A 337 -9.84 -16.95 -20.19
CA GLY A 337 -9.16 -15.71 -20.56
C GLY A 337 -9.49 -14.50 -19.67
N ARG A 338 -10.08 -14.72 -18.49
CA ARG A 338 -10.51 -13.66 -17.57
C ARG A 338 -9.68 -13.53 -16.30
N ILE A 339 -8.74 -14.44 -16.07
CA ILE A 339 -7.81 -14.37 -14.96
C ILE A 339 -6.47 -13.89 -15.49
N ASP A 340 -5.89 -12.91 -14.81
CA ASP A 340 -4.50 -12.53 -14.98
C ASP A 340 -3.64 -13.46 -14.13
N SER A 341 -3.03 -14.46 -14.77
CA SER A 341 -2.17 -15.42 -14.08
C SER A 341 -0.83 -14.84 -13.65
N GLY A 342 -0.47 -13.61 -14.05
CA GLY A 342 0.74 -12.92 -13.58
C GLY A 342 0.56 -12.18 -12.26
N ARG A 343 -0.64 -12.17 -11.68
CA ARG A 343 -0.97 -11.50 -10.42
C ARG A 343 -1.78 -12.42 -9.51
N ILE A 344 -1.07 -13.31 -8.81
CA ILE A 344 -1.65 -14.30 -7.89
C ILE A 344 -1.28 -13.95 -6.45
N ALA A 345 -2.29 -13.89 -5.58
CA ALA A 345 -2.10 -13.80 -4.13
C ALA A 345 -2.55 -15.08 -3.45
N TRP A 346 -1.75 -15.59 -2.51
CA TRP A 346 -2.09 -16.73 -1.68
C TRP A 346 -2.39 -16.29 -0.25
N ILE A 347 -3.53 -16.75 0.26
CA ILE A 347 -3.96 -16.54 1.64
C ILE A 347 -4.13 -17.91 2.27
N GLY A 348 -3.47 -18.17 3.40
CA GLY A 348 -3.60 -19.41 4.13
C GLY A 348 -4.04 -19.18 5.56
N HIS A 349 -4.91 -20.02 6.12
CA HIS A 349 -5.33 -19.95 7.51
C HIS A 349 -4.84 -21.16 8.31
N SER A 350 -4.25 -20.98 9.49
CA SER A 350 -3.81 -22.06 10.39
C SER A 350 -2.79 -22.96 9.68
N ARG A 351 -3.04 -24.27 9.58
CA ARG A 351 -2.22 -25.17 8.74
C ARG A 351 -2.15 -24.75 7.27
N GLY A 352 -3.18 -24.09 6.76
CA GLY A 352 -3.16 -23.47 5.43
C GLY A 352 -2.22 -22.28 5.36
N GLY A 353 -2.04 -21.53 6.45
CA GLY A 353 -1.11 -20.38 6.56
C GLY A 353 0.34 -20.80 6.44
N GLU A 354 0.74 -21.82 7.19
CA GLU A 354 2.07 -22.42 6.98
C GLU A 354 2.16 -23.09 5.59
N GLY A 355 1.06 -23.71 5.15
CA GLY A 355 0.96 -24.39 3.86
C GLY A 355 1.24 -23.49 2.65
N VAL A 356 0.78 -22.24 2.64
CA VAL A 356 1.08 -21.30 1.54
C VAL A 356 2.55 -20.87 1.53
N CYS A 357 3.18 -20.77 2.71
CA CYS A 357 4.61 -20.49 2.82
C CYS A 357 5.44 -21.68 2.30
N ARG A 358 5.11 -22.90 2.75
CA ARG A 358 5.73 -24.13 2.24
C ARG A 358 5.49 -24.33 0.75
N ALA A 359 4.33 -23.94 0.23
CA ALA A 359 4.05 -24.02 -1.21
C ALA A 359 5.01 -23.13 -2.01
N TYR A 360 5.23 -21.90 -1.55
CA TYR A 360 6.16 -20.98 -2.21
C TYR A 360 7.60 -21.46 -2.10
N ASP A 361 8.03 -21.89 -0.90
CA ASP A 361 9.35 -22.48 -0.65
C ASP A 361 9.68 -23.60 -1.65
N ARG A 362 8.73 -24.51 -1.89
CA ARG A 362 8.89 -25.60 -2.88
C ARG A 362 9.01 -25.12 -4.31
N MET A 363 8.34 -24.02 -4.67
CA MET A 363 8.49 -23.43 -6.00
C MET A 363 9.82 -22.70 -6.15
N PHE A 364 10.25 -22.01 -5.08
CA PHE A 364 11.53 -21.31 -5.02
C PHE A 364 12.71 -22.27 -5.17
N ASP A 365 12.67 -23.40 -4.47
CA ASP A 365 13.71 -24.45 -4.53
C ASP A 365 13.66 -25.30 -5.81
N GLY A 366 12.58 -25.20 -6.60
CA GLY A 366 12.34 -26.04 -7.77
C GLY A 366 11.84 -27.46 -7.46
N ASP A 367 11.46 -27.73 -6.21
CA ASP A 367 10.82 -28.98 -5.76
C ASP A 367 9.40 -29.17 -6.34
N PHE A 368 8.77 -28.09 -6.78
CA PHE A 368 7.51 -28.11 -7.51
C PHE A 368 7.53 -27.08 -8.63
N VAL A 369 7.20 -27.50 -9.86
CA VAL A 369 7.08 -26.62 -11.03
C VAL A 369 5.64 -26.71 -11.53
N PRO A 370 4.83 -25.64 -11.39
CA PRO A 370 3.47 -25.62 -11.92
C PRO A 370 3.47 -25.55 -13.45
N ASP A 371 2.40 -26.02 -14.08
CA ASP A 371 2.25 -25.97 -15.54
C ASP A 371 1.71 -24.60 -16.01
N HIS A 372 0.96 -23.87 -15.18
CA HIS A 372 0.17 -22.69 -15.59
C HIS A 372 0.54 -21.39 -14.89
N TYR A 373 1.53 -21.39 -13.99
CA TYR A 373 2.06 -20.19 -13.33
C TYR A 373 3.48 -20.44 -12.83
N ALA A 374 4.20 -19.38 -12.49
CA ALA A 374 5.57 -19.39 -12.00
C ALA A 374 5.69 -18.66 -10.64
N THR A 375 6.84 -18.80 -9.99
CA THR A 375 7.14 -18.11 -8.71
C THR A 375 7.01 -16.59 -8.84
N SER A 376 7.39 -16.02 -9.99
CA SER A 376 7.27 -14.59 -10.28
C SER A 376 5.83 -14.09 -10.39
N ASP A 377 4.86 -14.99 -10.56
CA ASP A 377 3.44 -14.64 -10.66
C ASP A 377 2.78 -14.47 -9.28
N ILE A 378 3.45 -14.93 -8.22
CA ILE A 378 2.98 -14.80 -6.83
C ILE A 378 3.38 -13.41 -6.31
N ILE A 379 2.42 -12.49 -6.28
CA ILE A 379 2.64 -11.09 -5.88
C ILE A 379 2.54 -10.88 -4.37
N LEU A 380 1.88 -11.79 -3.65
CA LEU A 380 1.64 -11.71 -2.20
C LEU A 380 1.39 -13.11 -1.61
N ILE A 381 2.02 -13.37 -0.46
CA ILE A 381 1.69 -14.48 0.44
C ILE A 381 1.17 -13.88 1.75
N SER A 382 0.01 -14.33 2.18
CA SER A 382 -0.59 -13.92 3.45
C SER A 382 -0.94 -15.13 4.30
N SER A 383 -0.55 -15.09 5.56
CA SER A 383 -0.91 -16.09 6.55
C SER A 383 -1.84 -15.50 7.60
N ILE A 384 -2.95 -16.18 7.86
CA ILE A 384 -3.86 -15.94 8.98
C ILE A 384 -3.53 -16.98 10.05
N ALA A 385 -3.06 -16.54 11.21
CA ALA A 385 -2.73 -17.40 12.35
C ALA A 385 -2.00 -18.71 11.98
N PRO A 386 -0.88 -18.66 11.23
CA PRO A 386 -0.21 -19.87 10.74
C PRO A 386 0.39 -20.71 11.87
N ASN A 387 0.46 -22.03 11.66
CA ASN A 387 1.37 -22.88 12.42
C ASN A 387 2.84 -22.68 11.97
N ASP A 388 3.76 -23.34 12.68
CA ASP A 388 5.18 -23.44 12.32
C ASP A 388 5.71 -24.86 12.59
N TYR A 389 4.99 -25.88 12.10
CA TYR A 389 5.32 -27.29 12.33
C TYR A 389 6.59 -27.76 11.62
N LEU A 390 6.87 -27.28 10.41
CA LEU A 390 8.06 -27.70 9.64
C LEU A 390 9.29 -26.86 9.98
N GLY A 391 9.11 -25.67 10.55
CA GLY A 391 10.21 -24.79 10.93
C GLY A 391 10.95 -24.17 9.73
N ARG A 392 12.00 -23.41 10.04
CA ARG A 392 12.65 -22.46 9.11
C ARG A 392 13.31 -23.07 7.87
N PHE A 393 13.55 -24.38 7.87
CA PHE A 393 14.26 -25.05 6.79
C PHE A 393 13.32 -25.61 5.72
N GLN A 394 12.01 -25.46 5.91
CA GLN A 394 10.99 -25.99 4.99
C GLN A 394 9.84 -25.00 4.79
N SER A 395 9.51 -24.18 5.79
CA SER A 395 8.46 -23.16 5.68
C SER A 395 9.10 -21.77 5.71
N ASN A 396 9.60 -21.31 4.56
CA ASN A 396 10.21 -19.99 4.37
C ASN A 396 9.47 -19.21 3.24
N PRO A 397 8.96 -18.00 3.50
CA PRO A 397 8.38 -17.15 2.45
C PRO A 397 9.43 -16.54 1.50
N HIS A 398 10.74 -16.66 1.78
CA HIS A 398 11.85 -16.13 0.97
C HIS A 398 11.65 -14.65 0.60
N ASP A 399 11.80 -14.31 -0.67
CA ASP A 399 11.71 -12.97 -1.24
C ASP A 399 10.27 -12.53 -1.58
N ALA A 400 9.26 -13.36 -1.31
CA ALA A 400 7.87 -12.97 -1.51
C ALA A 400 7.49 -11.77 -0.63
N ASN A 401 6.60 -10.91 -1.14
CA ASN A 401 5.89 -9.97 -0.28
C ASN A 401 5.05 -10.78 0.70
N PHE A 402 5.32 -10.65 2.00
CA PHE A 402 4.71 -11.46 3.04
C PHE A 402 3.81 -10.62 3.96
N HIS A 403 2.66 -11.18 4.31
CA HIS A 403 1.73 -10.61 5.27
C HIS A 403 1.33 -11.63 6.35
N LEU A 404 1.25 -11.18 7.60
CA LEU A 404 0.68 -11.93 8.72
C LEU A 404 -0.56 -11.20 9.27
N LEU A 405 -1.72 -11.87 9.26
CA LEU A 405 -2.89 -11.49 10.05
C LEU A 405 -2.98 -12.40 11.28
N PHE A 406 -3.02 -11.82 12.47
CA PHE A 406 -3.03 -12.62 13.70
C PHE A 406 -4.00 -12.04 14.74
N GLY A 407 -4.87 -12.89 15.30
CA GLY A 407 -5.75 -12.51 16.41
C GLY A 407 -5.01 -12.62 17.74
N ALA A 408 -4.91 -11.54 18.49
CA ALA A 408 -4.15 -11.51 19.75
C ALA A 408 -4.72 -12.44 20.84
N ALA A 409 -5.97 -12.86 20.69
CA ALA A 409 -6.68 -13.75 21.59
C ALA A 409 -6.92 -15.13 20.98
N ASP A 410 -6.11 -15.52 19.99
CA ASP A 410 -6.13 -16.84 19.37
C ASP A 410 -5.88 -17.96 20.40
N GLY A 411 -6.85 -18.86 20.55
CA GLY A 411 -6.78 -20.00 21.47
C GLY A 411 -6.29 -21.31 20.85
N ASP A 412 -6.08 -21.37 19.54
CA ASP A 412 -5.54 -22.55 18.82
C ASP A 412 -4.02 -22.41 18.63
N ASN A 413 -3.60 -21.26 18.10
CA ASN A 413 -2.24 -20.87 17.73
C ASN A 413 -1.73 -19.71 18.61
N GLY A 414 -1.89 -19.81 19.94
CA GLY A 414 -1.65 -18.71 20.88
C GLY A 414 -0.21 -18.21 21.05
N GLY A 415 0.75 -18.62 20.21
CA GLY A 415 2.12 -18.12 20.23
C GLY A 415 2.90 -18.48 21.50
N TRP A 416 2.57 -19.60 22.16
CA TRP A 416 3.18 -19.98 23.42
C TRP A 416 4.71 -20.18 23.30
N PRO A 417 5.52 -19.61 24.20
CA PRO A 417 6.98 -19.64 24.08
C PRO A 417 7.60 -21.04 24.25
N ASP A 418 6.85 -22.00 24.77
CA ASP A 418 7.27 -23.40 24.91
C ASP A 418 6.79 -24.31 23.76
N ARG A 419 6.10 -23.75 22.76
CA ARG A 419 5.59 -24.48 21.59
C ARG A 419 5.95 -23.78 20.28
N GLU A 420 7.10 -24.15 19.74
CA GLU A 420 7.57 -23.61 18.46
C GLU A 420 6.57 -23.83 17.32
N SER A 421 5.82 -24.94 17.32
CA SER A 421 4.81 -25.23 16.29
C SER A 421 3.65 -24.23 16.22
N ASP A 422 3.46 -23.45 17.28
CA ASP A 422 2.34 -22.52 17.43
C ASP A 422 2.84 -21.06 17.32
N ALA A 423 4.14 -20.86 17.02
CA ALA A 423 4.78 -19.56 16.96
C ALA A 423 4.61 -18.92 15.57
N SER A 424 3.41 -18.42 15.26
CA SER A 424 3.07 -17.78 13.98
C SER A 424 4.05 -16.69 13.53
N PHE A 425 4.57 -15.90 14.49
CA PHE A 425 5.54 -14.84 14.20
C PHE A 425 6.89 -15.35 13.71
N HIS A 426 7.25 -16.62 13.96
CA HIS A 426 8.46 -17.19 13.35
C HIS A 426 8.37 -17.24 11.83
N VAL A 427 7.19 -17.50 11.27
CA VAL A 427 6.98 -17.51 9.81
C VAL A 427 7.12 -16.09 9.26
N PHE A 428 6.57 -15.10 9.97
CA PHE A 428 6.70 -13.68 9.63
C PHE A 428 8.16 -13.18 9.67
N GLU A 429 8.90 -13.53 10.72
CA GLU A 429 10.29 -13.11 10.89
C GLU A 429 11.27 -13.76 9.89
N ARG A 430 10.85 -14.80 9.16
CA ARG A 430 11.65 -15.42 8.09
C ARG A 430 11.58 -14.69 6.76
N ALA A 431 10.60 -13.82 6.55
CA ALA A 431 10.46 -13.09 5.30
C ALA A 431 11.71 -12.24 5.00
N GLU A 432 12.29 -12.48 3.83
CA GLU A 432 13.47 -11.79 3.33
C GLU A 432 13.09 -10.59 2.43
N GLY A 433 11.89 -10.63 1.84
CA GLY A 433 11.28 -9.54 1.08
C GLY A 433 10.58 -8.48 1.94
N THR A 434 9.63 -7.76 1.34
CA THR A 434 8.75 -6.86 2.09
C THR A 434 7.88 -7.68 3.02
N ARG A 435 7.83 -7.30 4.30
CA ARG A 435 7.01 -7.96 5.31
C ARG A 435 6.11 -6.97 6.01
N GLN A 436 4.89 -7.39 6.27
CA GLN A 436 3.92 -6.59 7.00
C GLN A 436 2.98 -7.43 7.88
N ASN A 437 2.44 -6.86 8.94
CA ASN A 437 1.51 -7.57 9.81
C ASN A 437 0.33 -6.72 10.25
N HIS A 438 -0.75 -7.41 10.62
CA HIS A 438 -1.90 -6.87 11.35
C HIS A 438 -2.16 -7.77 12.56
N TYR A 439 -1.83 -7.26 13.74
CA TYR A 439 -2.07 -7.92 15.02
C TYR A 439 -3.33 -7.36 15.67
N VAL A 440 -4.41 -8.12 15.62
CA VAL A 440 -5.77 -7.66 15.94
C VAL A 440 -6.11 -8.00 17.38
N HIS A 441 -6.20 -6.99 18.25
CA HIS A 441 -6.53 -7.22 19.64
C HIS A 441 -7.97 -7.70 19.81
N GLY A 442 -8.16 -8.71 20.66
CA GLY A 442 -9.48 -9.23 21.00
C GLY A 442 -10.11 -10.15 19.94
N ALA A 443 -9.44 -10.40 18.82
CA ALA A 443 -9.85 -11.40 17.83
C ALA A 443 -9.28 -12.78 18.20
N ASP A 444 -10.09 -13.83 17.99
CA ASP A 444 -9.69 -15.23 18.15
C ASP A 444 -9.23 -15.87 16.82
N HIS A 445 -8.95 -17.17 16.83
CA HIS A 445 -8.49 -17.90 15.64
C HIS A 445 -9.58 -17.96 14.57
N ASN A 446 -10.81 -18.23 15.00
CA ASN A 446 -11.95 -18.57 14.14
C ASN A 446 -12.83 -17.37 13.76
N ASP A 447 -12.47 -16.18 14.22
CA ASP A 447 -13.06 -14.91 13.82
C ASP A 447 -12.79 -14.60 12.33
N PHE A 448 -11.68 -15.08 11.77
CA PHE A 448 -11.32 -14.92 10.35
C PHE A 448 -11.90 -16.00 9.43
N ASN A 449 -12.94 -16.71 9.87
CA ASN A 449 -13.78 -17.54 9.01
C ASN A 449 -15.25 -17.46 9.48
N CYS A 450 -16.22 -18.00 8.73
CA CYS A 450 -17.63 -17.81 9.10
C CYS A 450 -18.12 -18.63 10.30
N CYS A 451 -17.49 -19.77 10.58
CA CYS A 451 -18.23 -20.92 11.10
C CYS A 451 -17.45 -21.78 12.10
N GLY A 452 -16.18 -21.48 12.34
CA GLY A 452 -15.42 -22.08 13.43
C GLY A 452 -16.07 -21.75 14.78
N PHE A 453 -15.79 -22.60 15.76
CA PHE A 453 -16.22 -22.36 17.13
C PHE A 453 -15.41 -21.19 17.71
N ASN A 454 -15.99 -20.48 18.67
CA ASN A 454 -15.28 -19.44 19.40
C ASN A 454 -14.21 -20.10 20.29
N ASP A 455 -12.96 -19.74 20.06
CA ASP A 455 -11.79 -20.19 20.82
C ASP A 455 -11.04 -19.05 21.49
N PHE A 456 -11.73 -17.94 21.72
CA PHE A 456 -11.20 -16.77 22.41
C PHE A 456 -10.46 -17.12 23.72
N ALA A 457 -9.19 -16.74 23.77
CA ALA A 457 -8.29 -16.96 24.91
C ALA A 457 -7.86 -15.65 25.61
N GLY A 458 -8.49 -14.53 25.30
CA GLY A 458 -8.16 -13.21 25.84
C GLY A 458 -8.81 -12.90 27.20
N PRO A 459 -8.50 -11.73 27.79
CA PRO A 459 -9.15 -11.25 29.01
C PRO A 459 -10.67 -11.10 28.83
N ALA A 460 -11.43 -11.43 29.87
CA ALA A 460 -12.89 -11.32 29.84
C ALA A 460 -13.35 -9.89 29.50
N GLY A 461 -14.24 -9.76 28.52
CA GLY A 461 -14.80 -8.48 28.07
C GLY A 461 -13.95 -7.72 27.05
N THR A 462 -12.89 -8.33 26.51
CA THR A 462 -12.04 -7.73 25.46
C THR A 462 -12.23 -8.36 24.09
N GLU A 463 -13.14 -9.33 23.98
CA GLU A 463 -13.48 -9.99 22.72
C GLU A 463 -14.21 -9.02 21.77
N ILE A 464 -13.68 -8.85 20.56
CA ILE A 464 -14.32 -8.06 19.50
C ILE A 464 -15.26 -8.92 18.64
N GLY A 465 -14.94 -10.21 18.56
CA GLY A 465 -15.68 -11.22 17.82
C GLY A 465 -15.64 -11.07 16.30
N ARG A 466 -16.14 -12.11 15.64
CA ARG A 466 -16.12 -12.32 14.19
C ARG A 466 -16.52 -11.12 13.34
N ILE A 467 -17.59 -10.40 13.69
CA ILE A 467 -18.10 -9.32 12.84
C ILE A 467 -17.02 -8.24 12.71
N GLU A 468 -16.44 -7.82 13.82
CA GLU A 468 -15.46 -6.74 13.86
C GLU A 468 -14.10 -7.18 13.31
N ALA A 469 -13.60 -8.35 13.71
CA ALA A 469 -12.37 -8.92 13.18
C ALA A 469 -12.42 -9.07 11.64
N GLN A 470 -13.58 -9.39 11.07
CA GLN A 470 -13.76 -9.47 9.63
C GLN A 470 -13.76 -8.11 8.94
N GLN A 471 -14.15 -7.01 9.60
CA GLN A 471 -13.99 -5.66 9.04
C GLN A 471 -12.52 -5.29 8.92
N VAL A 472 -11.72 -5.61 9.95
CA VAL A 472 -10.26 -5.44 9.91
C VAL A 472 -9.68 -6.26 8.75
N ALA A 473 -10.05 -7.54 8.63
CA ALA A 473 -9.57 -8.40 7.56
C ALA A 473 -9.93 -7.86 6.16
N LYS A 474 -11.17 -7.39 5.94
CA LYS A 474 -11.60 -6.84 4.65
C LYS A 474 -10.76 -5.64 4.24
N GLY A 475 -10.68 -4.61 5.09
CA GLY A 475 -9.92 -3.40 4.78
C GLY A 475 -8.42 -3.68 4.60
N THR A 476 -7.86 -4.56 5.42
CA THR A 476 -6.46 -5.03 5.31
C THR A 476 -6.20 -5.70 3.95
N TYR A 477 -7.00 -6.70 3.59
CA TYR A 477 -6.80 -7.44 2.35
C TYR A 477 -7.07 -6.59 1.11
N LEU A 478 -8.05 -5.68 1.16
CA LEU A 478 -8.29 -4.77 0.06
C LEU A 478 -7.08 -3.84 -0.16
N ALA A 479 -6.52 -3.27 0.91
CA ALA A 479 -5.34 -2.42 0.84
C ALA A 479 -4.11 -3.18 0.29
N LEU A 480 -3.82 -4.36 0.84
CA LEU A 480 -2.72 -5.22 0.37
C LEU A 480 -2.85 -5.54 -1.13
N LEU A 481 -4.02 -5.99 -1.55
CA LEU A 481 -4.23 -6.43 -2.92
C LEU A 481 -4.24 -5.24 -3.90
N HIS A 482 -4.78 -4.08 -3.52
CA HIS A 482 -4.68 -2.88 -4.36
C HIS A 482 -3.25 -2.36 -4.50
N HIS A 483 -2.46 -2.42 -3.42
CA HIS A 483 -1.05 -2.06 -3.49
C HIS A 483 -0.27 -3.01 -4.42
N TYR A 484 -0.33 -4.32 -4.19
CA TYR A 484 0.50 -5.28 -4.94
C TYR A 484 -0.03 -5.63 -6.34
N ALA A 485 -1.34 -5.63 -6.55
CA ALA A 485 -1.93 -6.00 -7.84
C ALA A 485 -2.13 -4.81 -8.78
N TRP A 486 -2.30 -3.59 -8.23
CA TRP A 486 -2.64 -2.40 -9.01
C TRP A 486 -1.69 -1.21 -8.78
N GLY A 487 -0.71 -1.31 -7.87
CA GLY A 487 0.24 -0.22 -7.61
C GLY A 487 -0.39 0.99 -6.91
N SER A 488 -1.48 0.80 -6.16
CA SER A 488 -2.14 1.92 -5.47
C SER A 488 -1.31 2.42 -4.29
N GLU A 489 -0.83 3.67 -4.39
CA GLU A 489 -0.09 4.34 -3.33
C GLU A 489 -0.99 4.66 -2.13
N ALA A 490 -2.24 5.08 -2.38
CA ALA A 490 -3.23 5.27 -1.33
C ALA A 490 -3.51 3.97 -0.56
N ALA A 491 -3.57 2.84 -1.26
CA ALA A 491 -3.71 1.53 -0.61
C ALA A 491 -2.47 1.15 0.21
N ARG A 492 -1.28 1.54 -0.25
CA ARG A 492 -0.02 1.34 0.49
C ARG A 492 -0.03 2.10 1.82
N GLU A 493 -0.57 3.32 1.86
CA GLU A 493 -0.60 4.13 3.09
C GLU A 493 -1.41 3.47 4.22
N PHE A 494 -2.49 2.76 3.88
CA PHE A 494 -3.24 1.93 4.83
C PHE A 494 -2.40 0.82 5.48
N LEU A 495 -1.20 0.49 4.96
CA LEU A 495 -0.36 -0.59 5.48
C LEU A 495 0.69 -0.10 6.48
N TRP A 496 1.12 1.16 6.38
CA TRP A 496 2.23 1.70 7.21
C TRP A 496 1.84 2.86 8.13
N ARG A 497 0.81 3.65 7.79
CA ARG A 497 0.39 4.78 8.64
C ARG A 497 -0.18 4.28 9.97
N GLN A 498 -0.17 5.10 11.02
CA GLN A 498 -0.75 4.71 12.31
C GLN A 498 -2.23 4.33 12.15
N TYR A 499 -2.62 3.17 12.69
CA TYR A 499 -3.95 2.58 12.47
C TYR A 499 -5.07 3.54 12.87
N GLU A 500 -4.95 4.20 14.02
CA GLU A 500 -5.96 5.12 14.54
C GLU A 500 -6.17 6.34 13.64
N THR A 501 -5.13 6.72 12.88
CA THR A 501 -5.16 7.86 11.97
C THR A 501 -5.67 7.50 10.57
N LEU A 502 -5.49 6.25 10.14
CA LEU A 502 -5.99 5.71 8.87
C LEU A 502 -6.35 4.24 9.05
N ARG A 503 -7.58 4.03 9.51
CA ARG A 503 -8.24 2.73 9.57
C ARG A 503 -9.36 2.68 8.54
N PRO A 504 -9.74 1.48 8.08
CA PRO A 504 -10.99 1.29 7.34
C PRO A 504 -12.18 1.93 8.10
N ILE A 505 -13.02 2.69 7.40
CA ILE A 505 -14.12 3.45 8.01
C ILE A 505 -15.09 2.54 8.78
N GLY A 506 -15.37 1.34 8.25
CA GLY A 506 -16.26 0.37 8.89
C GLY A 506 -15.65 -0.43 10.05
N VAL A 507 -14.42 -0.12 10.49
CA VAL A 507 -13.82 -0.67 11.70
C VAL A 507 -14.09 0.28 12.87
N ASP A 508 -14.53 -0.27 14.01
CA ASP A 508 -14.79 0.48 15.23
C ASP A 508 -13.53 1.26 15.67
N ALA A 509 -13.75 2.49 16.16
CA ALA A 509 -12.68 3.34 16.65
C ALA A 509 -11.96 2.76 17.87
N ASP A 510 -12.62 1.90 18.64
CA ASP A 510 -12.07 1.22 19.81
C ASP A 510 -11.33 -0.08 19.45
N THR A 511 -11.38 -0.54 18.19
CA THR A 511 -10.65 -1.71 17.73
C THR A 511 -9.17 -1.40 17.60
N ILE A 512 -8.35 -2.09 18.42
CA ILE A 512 -6.90 -1.90 18.45
C ILE A 512 -6.23 -2.89 17.49
N VAL A 513 -5.48 -2.37 16.54
CA VAL A 513 -4.68 -3.16 15.60
C VAL A 513 -3.26 -2.62 15.60
N ASP A 514 -2.31 -3.46 16.01
CA ASP A 514 -0.89 -3.16 15.88
C ASP A 514 -0.40 -3.62 14.50
N ARG A 515 0.53 -2.86 13.90
CA ARG A 515 1.02 -3.09 12.55
C ARG A 515 2.52 -2.90 12.44
N GLU A 516 3.14 -3.76 11.66
CA GLU A 516 4.47 -3.57 11.11
C GLU A 516 4.37 -3.47 9.60
N TYR A 517 5.10 -2.54 8.99
CA TYR A 517 5.38 -2.51 7.57
C TYR A 517 6.88 -2.27 7.37
N ARG A 518 7.56 -3.25 6.78
CA ARG A 518 9.00 -3.18 6.52
C ARG A 518 9.26 -3.57 5.07
N THR A 519 9.78 -2.62 4.31
CA THR A 519 10.21 -2.87 2.93
C THR A 519 11.41 -3.81 2.91
N GLY A 520 11.44 -4.70 1.92
CA GLY A 520 12.57 -5.60 1.69
C GLY A 520 13.84 -4.85 1.27
N PRO A 521 15.01 -5.52 1.23
CA PRO A 521 16.26 -4.93 0.78
C PRO A 521 16.19 -4.63 -0.74
N GLY A 522 15.79 -3.41 -1.08
CA GLY A 522 15.77 -2.90 -2.46
C GLY A 522 17.07 -2.17 -2.84
N PRO A 523 17.32 -1.96 -4.15
CA PRO A 523 18.42 -1.09 -4.61
C PRO A 523 18.28 0.30 -3.97
N GLY A 524 19.31 0.78 -3.28
CA GLY A 524 19.31 2.08 -2.62
C GLY A 524 18.79 2.10 -1.17
N VAL A 525 18.32 0.97 -0.63
CA VAL A 525 18.00 0.85 0.80
C VAL A 525 19.29 0.61 1.58
N VAL A 526 19.86 1.67 2.14
CA VAL A 526 21.01 1.58 3.05
C VAL A 526 20.50 1.48 4.48
N VAL A 527 20.69 0.34 5.12
CA VAL A 527 20.46 0.22 6.57
C VAL A 527 21.52 1.06 7.28
N ILE A 528 21.10 2.14 7.93
CA ILE A 528 21.96 2.90 8.85
C ILE A 528 22.10 2.06 10.12
N ASP A 529 23.06 1.12 10.10
CA ASP A 529 23.58 0.35 11.24
C ASP A 529 22.52 -0.39 12.09
N ASP A 530 22.58 -1.73 12.13
CA ASP A 530 21.67 -2.53 12.95
C ASP A 530 22.01 -2.51 14.46
N PHE A 531 23.05 -1.77 14.86
CA PHE A 531 23.61 -1.71 16.22
C PHE A 531 23.97 -3.10 16.81
N GLN A 532 23.98 -4.16 16.00
CA GLN A 532 24.31 -5.53 16.43
C GLN A 532 25.80 -5.83 16.22
N GLY A 533 26.51 -5.02 15.43
CA GLY A 533 27.95 -5.10 15.23
C GLY A 533 28.77 -4.35 16.29
N GLN A 534 29.06 -4.96 17.44
CA GLN A 534 30.23 -4.52 18.23
C GLN A 534 31.51 -5.09 17.61
N SER A 535 32.10 -4.35 16.67
CA SER A 535 33.52 -4.51 16.33
C SER A 535 34.28 -3.24 16.68
N ALA A 536 35.14 -3.34 17.69
CA ALA A 536 36.15 -2.35 18.08
C ALA A 536 37.41 -2.48 17.23
#